data_AF-A0A836TBM3-F1
#
_entry.id   AF-A0A836TBM3-F1
#
_cell.length_a   1.000
_cell.length_b   1.000
_cell.length_c   1.000
_cell.angle_alpha   90.00
_cell.angle_beta   90.00
_cell.angle_gamma   90.00
#
_symmetry.space_group_name_H-M   'P 1'
#
loop_
_entity.id
_entity.type
_entity.pdbx_description
1 polymer ?
#
loop_
_entity_poly.entity_id
_entity_poly.type
_entity_poly.pdbx_seq_one_letter_code
_entity_poly.pdbx_strand_id
1 'polypeptide(L)' 'MSNWKIRIGGLALMVLGGFLFVWSVKTIQSEWPQIFVGLLSVFSISMGFALLIMPLDLHEDGSTPD' A
#
# COMPACT_ATOMS: atom_id res chain seq x y z
N MET A 1 -9.47 11.96 13.46
CA MET A 1 -8.42 10.96 13.79
C MET A 1 -8.25 9.84 12.74
N SER A 2 -9.24 9.63 11.84
CA SER A 2 -9.20 8.58 10.81
C SER A 2 -8.13 8.81 9.73
N ASN A 3 -7.91 10.05 9.29
CA ASN A 3 -6.95 10.39 8.22
C ASN A 3 -5.50 10.00 8.53
N TRP A 4 -5.09 10.05 9.79
CA TRP A 4 -3.76 9.62 10.22
C TRP A 4 -3.60 8.09 10.19
N LYS A 5 -4.66 7.33 10.48
CA LYS A 5 -4.64 5.84 10.42
C LYS A 5 -4.45 5.35 8.99
N ILE A 6 -5.06 6.02 8.01
CA ILE A 6 -4.98 5.60 6.60
C ILE A 6 -3.59 5.92 6.02
N ARG A 7 -2.98 7.05 6.42
CA ARG A 7 -1.58 7.35 6.09
C ARG A 7 -0.60 6.35 6.70
N ILE A 8 -0.80 5.95 7.97
CA ILE A 8 0.00 4.89 8.60
C ILE A 8 -0.19 3.56 7.86
N GLY A 9 -1.42 3.24 7.45
CA GLY A 9 -1.71 2.05 6.63
C GLY A 9 -0.97 2.08 5.29
N GLY A 10 -0.95 3.23 4.60
CA GLY A 10 -0.17 3.42 3.37
C GLY A 10 1.34 3.24 3.58
N LEU A 11 1.88 3.81 4.66
CA LEU A 11 3.29 3.65 5.01
C LEU A 11 3.65 2.19 5.32
N ALA A 12 2.80 1.49 6.06
CA ALA A 12 2.97 0.07 6.35
C ALA A 12 2.94 -0.79 5.07
N LEU A 13 2.06 -0.46 4.11
CA LEU A 13 2.02 -1.09 2.79
C LEU A 13 3.33 -0.88 2.01
N MET A 14 3.90 0.32 2.05
CA MET A 14 5.18 0.59 1.37
C MET A 14 6.34 -0.22 1.97
N VAL A 15 6.39 -0.35 3.30
CA VAL A 15 7.39 -1.19 3.99
C VAL A 15 7.19 -2.66 3.63
N LEU A 16 5.95 -3.15 3.61
CA LEU A 16 5.62 -4.53 3.22
C LEU A 16 6.02 -4.80 1.77
N GLY A 17 5.75 -3.88 0.86
CA GLY A 17 6.15 -3.98 -0.54
C GLY A 17 7.66 -3.99 -0.71
N GLY A 18 8.41 -3.14 0.00
CA GLY A 18 9.87 -3.19 0.00
C GLY A 18 10.42 -4.54 0.50
N PHE A 19 9.82 -5.09 1.55
CA PHE A 19 10.17 -6.42 2.07
C PHE A 19 9.88 -7.53 1.06
N LEU A 20 8.70 -7.52 0.44
CA LEU A 20 8.31 -8.47 -0.61
C LEU A 20 9.23 -8.40 -1.83
N PHE A 21 9.72 -7.21 -2.17
CA PHE A 21 10.69 -7.03 -3.25
C PHE A 21 12.00 -7.72 -2.92
N VAL A 22 12.59 -7.45 -1.75
CA VAL A 22 13.84 -8.09 -1.30
C VAL A 22 13.67 -9.60 -1.20
N TRP A 23 12.52 -10.07 -0.73
CA TRP A 23 12.22 -11.49 -0.67
C TRP A 23 12.15 -12.11 -2.07
N SER A 24 11.49 -11.43 -3.01
CA SER A 24 11.42 -11.87 -4.41
C SER A 24 12.82 -12.07 -5.01
N VAL A 25 13.70 -11.07 -4.91
CA VAL A 25 15.05 -11.18 -5.50
C VAL A 25 15.99 -12.12 -4.75
N LYS A 26 15.81 -12.32 -3.44
CA LYS A 26 16.77 -13.07 -2.62
C LYS A 26 16.42 -14.55 -2.46
N THR A 27 15.14 -14.89 -2.35
CA THR A 27 14.72 -16.26 -1.97
C THR A 27 14.08 -17.02 -3.12
N ILE A 28 13.46 -16.33 -4.09
CA ILE A 28 12.82 -17.00 -5.22
C ILE A 28 13.85 -17.17 -6.34
N GLN A 29 14.10 -18.43 -6.72
CA GLN A 29 14.99 -18.79 -7.83
C GLN A 29 14.23 -19.20 -9.09
N SER A 30 12.92 -19.41 -8.98
CA SER A 30 12.06 -19.69 -10.12
C SER A 30 11.57 -18.38 -10.73
N GLU A 31 11.76 -18.25 -12.04
CA GLU A 31 11.49 -17.07 -12.86
C GLU A 31 10.05 -16.55 -12.74
N TRP A 32 9.04 -17.42 -12.87
CA TRP A 32 7.63 -17.01 -12.82
C TRP A 32 7.17 -16.52 -11.44
N PRO A 33 7.43 -17.24 -10.33
CA PRO A 33 7.08 -16.75 -9.00
C PRO A 33 7.85 -15.48 -8.62
N GLN A 34 9.10 -15.31 -9.09
CA GLN A 34 9.89 -14.11 -8.81
C GLN A 34 9.26 -12.88 -9.49
N ILE A 35 8.88 -13.01 -10.76
CA ILE A 35 8.21 -11.94 -11.50
C ILE A 35 6.87 -11.61 -10.83
N PHE A 36 6.08 -12.61 -10.44
CA PHE A 36 4.77 -12.39 -9.82
C PHE A 36 4.89 -11.66 -8.48
N VAL A 37 5.79 -12.11 -7.60
CA VAL A 37 6.03 -11.47 -6.29
C VAL A 37 6.69 -10.10 -6.46
N GLY A 38 7.55 -9.93 -7.48
CA GLY A 38 8.14 -8.65 -7.85
C GLY A 38 7.06 -7.63 -8.26
N LEU A 39 6.17 -8.00 -9.18
CA LEU A 39 5.05 -7.17 -9.60
C LEU A 39 4.08 -6.86 -8.44
N LEU A 40 3.80 -7.86 -7.59
CA LEU A 40 2.98 -7.66 -6.39
C LEU A 40 3.62 -6.65 -5.43
N SER A 41 4.94 -6.68 -5.29
CA SER A 41 5.67 -5.72 -4.45
C SER A 41 5.56 -4.30 -4.99
N VAL A 42 5.71 -4.11 -6.30
CA VAL A 42 5.58 -2.80 -6.97
C VAL A 42 4.14 -2.29 -6.85
N PHE A 43 3.16 -3.17 -7.03
CA PHE A 43 1.75 -2.86 -6.82
C PHE A 43 1.50 -2.40 -5.37
N SER A 44 1.99 -3.14 -4.38
CA SER A 44 1.85 -2.80 -2.97
C SER A 44 2.48 -1.44 -2.61
N ILE A 45 3.67 -1.13 -3.15
CA ILE A 45 4.33 0.17 -2.95
C ILE A 45 3.52 1.29 -3.61
N SER A 46 3.05 1.09 -4.85
CA SER A 46 2.24 2.09 -5.56
C SER A 46 0.93 2.39 -4.84
N MET A 47 0.27 1.35 -4.29
CA MET A 47 -0.96 1.48 -3.52
C MET A 47 -0.71 2.17 -2.17
N GLY A 48 0.37 1.81 -1.47
CA GLY A 48 0.77 2.48 -0.23
C GLY A 48 1.10 3.97 -0.44
N PHE A 49 1.76 4.28 -1.56
CA PHE A 49 2.04 5.65 -1.98
C PHE A 49 0.75 6.41 -2.34
N ALA A 50 -0.15 5.79 -3.10
CA ALA A 50 -1.45 6.37 -3.45
C ALA A 50 -2.26 6.74 -2.19
N LEU A 51 -2.28 5.87 -1.19
CA LEU A 51 -2.94 6.12 0.10
C LEU A 51 -2.30 7.26 0.90
N LEU A 52 -1.00 7.52 0.72
CA LEU A 52 -0.30 8.63 1.37
C LEU A 52 -0.61 9.97 0.71
N ILE A 53 -0.70 10.00 -0.63
CA ILE A 53 -0.96 11.23 -1.40
C ILE A 53 -2.46 11.54 -1.56
N MET A 54 -3.34 10.57 -1.32
CA MET A 54 -4.78 10.75 -1.44
C MET A 54 -5.24 11.86 -0.46
N PRO A 55 -5.92 12.91 -0.96
CA PRO A 55 -6.57 13.88 -0.09
C PRO A 55 -7.77 13.19 0.56
N LEU A 56 -7.58 12.72 1.79
CA LEU A 56 -8.60 12.02 2.56
C LEU A 56 -9.63 12.96 3.24
N ASP A 57 -9.72 14.20 2.78
CA ASP A 57 -10.78 15.15 3.17
C ASP A 57 -12.11 14.85 2.46
N LEU A 58 -12.46 13.57 2.28
CA LEU A 58 -13.80 13.16 1.86
C LEU A 58 -14.71 13.11 3.09
N HIS A 59 -15.26 14.28 3.43
CA HIS A 59 -16.59 14.48 4.00
C HIS A 59 -16.97 13.55 5.16
N GLU A 60 -16.62 13.95 6.38
CA GLU A 60 -17.28 13.51 7.62
C GLU A 60 -18.36 14.54 8.01
N ASP A 61 -19.21 14.96 7.06
CA ASP A 61 -20.38 15.79 7.32
C ASP A 61 -21.57 15.25 6.50
N GLY A 62 -22.73 15.09 7.11
CA GLY A 62 -23.97 14.74 6.39
C GLY A 62 -24.85 13.64 7.02
N SER A 63 -24.70 13.33 8.31
CA SER A 63 -25.74 12.59 9.05
C SER A 63 -26.60 13.55 9.88
N THR A 64 -27.39 14.43 9.24
CA THR A 64 -28.64 14.99 9.81
C THR A 64 -29.48 15.66 8.71
N PRO A 65 -30.59 15.05 8.27
CA PRO A 65 -31.76 15.80 7.82
C PRO A 65 -32.71 15.97 9.01
N ASP A 66 -33.05 17.22 9.30
CA ASP A 66 -34.14 17.62 10.20
C ASP A 66 -35.50 17.04 9.76
#